data_AF-A0A2G5RFM8-F1
#
_entry.id   AF-A0A2G5RFM8-F1
#
_cell.length_a   1.000
_cell.length_b   1.000
_cell.length_c   1.000
_cell.angle_alpha   90.00
_cell.angle_beta   90.00
_cell.angle_gamma   90.00
#
_symmetry.space_group_name_H-M   'P 1'
#
loop_
_entity.id
_entity.type
_entity.pdbx_description
1 polymer ?
#
loop_
_entity_poly.entity_id
_entity_poly.type
_entity_poly.pdbx_seq_one_letter_code
_entity_poly.pdbx_strand_id
1 'polypeptide(L)'
;MTAPAIRFVIFAAPRTGSNLLCSLLGAHPDILCHHGLFNPAGVHAARGWPRGPLGDAAERDRDPVAFLERVWSAAGDARAVGFKMNLGENDAASTALLRDASVRKLLLRRRNRVRTFVSEEIAARTGVWESYDPPIQVGLPVIRVAIGDLVRHADRNAAYYAGLESTLIATGQDWLEIDYEALSNPGELRRVLAWLDVGSRAPLAPASSKRAPDDLGAVVANFEELAAALADTPFAAELFERDLPNLRSPLLLS
;
A
#
# COMPACT_ATOMS: atom_id res chain seq x y z
N MET A 1 18.42 26.40 10.88
CA MET A 1 18.44 25.06 10.27
C MET A 1 17.05 24.49 10.42
N THR A 2 16.40 24.11 9.32
CA THR A 2 15.13 23.36 9.36
C THR A 2 15.38 21.98 9.96
N ALA A 3 14.41 21.45 10.70
CA ALA A 3 14.51 20.09 11.23
C ALA A 3 14.67 19.08 10.08
N PRO A 4 15.39 17.96 10.29
CA PRO A 4 15.50 16.92 9.27
C PRO A 4 14.11 16.36 8.93
N ALA A 5 13.91 15.99 7.66
CA ALA A 5 12.65 15.41 7.21
C ALA A 5 12.33 14.11 7.97
N ILE A 6 11.06 13.92 8.32
CA ILE A 6 10.57 12.66 8.88
C ILE A 6 10.71 11.57 7.82
N ARG A 7 11.40 10.49 8.17
CA ARG A 7 11.53 9.30 7.32
C ARG A 7 10.38 8.35 7.64
N PHE A 8 9.74 7.77 6.63
CA PHE A 8 8.69 6.78 6.87
C PHE A 8 8.68 5.65 5.83
N VAL A 9 8.11 4.51 6.24
CA VAL A 9 7.82 3.38 5.36
C VAL A 9 6.39 2.91 5.57
N ILE A 10 5.70 2.64 4.46
CA ILE A 10 4.38 2.01 4.46
C ILE A 10 4.59 0.52 4.15
N PHE A 11 4.52 -0.32 5.18
CA PHE A 11 4.47 -1.76 4.98
C PHE A 11 3.04 -2.20 4.64
N ALA A 12 2.92 -3.00 3.59
CA ALA A 12 1.64 -3.48 3.09
C ALA A 12 1.78 -4.88 2.50
N ALA A 13 0.69 -5.66 2.45
CA ALA A 13 0.60 -6.77 1.51
C ALA A 13 0.16 -6.23 0.13
N PRO A 14 0.41 -6.96 -0.97
CA PRO A 14 -0.17 -6.60 -2.26
C PRO A 14 -1.69 -6.39 -2.16
N ARG A 15 -2.19 -5.43 -2.95
CA ARG A 15 -3.64 -5.15 -3.09
C ARG A 15 -4.36 -4.66 -1.82
N THR A 16 -3.63 -4.14 -0.83
CA THR A 16 -4.20 -3.47 0.35
C THR A 16 -4.30 -1.94 0.23
N GLY A 17 -4.07 -1.39 -0.97
CA GLY A 17 -4.23 0.05 -1.23
C GLY A 17 -3.00 0.91 -0.98
N SER A 18 -1.80 0.33 -0.90
CA SER A 18 -0.54 1.09 -0.73
C SER A 18 -0.34 2.16 -1.80
N ASN A 19 -0.76 1.92 -3.05
CA ASN A 19 -0.77 2.94 -4.10
C ASN A 19 -1.74 4.09 -3.86
N LEU A 20 -2.91 3.80 -3.29
CA LEU A 20 -3.89 4.82 -2.91
C LEU A 20 -3.30 5.72 -1.83
N LEU A 21 -2.75 5.12 -0.76
CA LEU A 21 -2.12 5.88 0.32
C LEU A 21 -0.92 6.70 -0.18
N CYS A 22 -0.03 6.11 -1.01
CA CYS A 22 1.08 6.87 -1.61
C CYS A 22 0.57 8.04 -2.47
N SER A 23 -0.50 7.84 -3.23
CA SER A 23 -1.09 8.91 -4.05
C SER A 23 -1.72 10.01 -3.20
N LEU A 24 -2.37 9.66 -2.09
CA LEU A 24 -2.94 10.63 -1.15
C LEU A 24 -1.83 11.44 -0.48
N LEU A 25 -0.81 10.78 0.06
CA LEU A 25 0.31 11.45 0.72
C LEU A 25 1.13 12.29 -0.25
N GLY A 26 1.40 11.78 -1.47
CA GLY A 26 2.12 12.50 -2.51
C GLY A 26 1.38 13.71 -3.08
N ALA A 27 0.09 13.89 -2.78
CA ALA A 27 -0.63 15.12 -3.09
C ALA A 27 -0.35 16.24 -2.08
N HIS A 28 0.20 15.92 -0.90
CA HIS A 28 0.56 16.92 0.11
C HIS A 28 1.87 17.63 -0.26
N PRO A 29 1.92 18.99 -0.28
CA PRO A 29 3.10 19.73 -0.73
C PRO A 29 4.36 19.49 0.10
N ASP A 30 4.20 19.19 1.39
CA ASP A 30 5.30 18.91 2.31
C ASP A 30 5.73 17.42 2.37
N ILE A 31 5.13 16.52 1.57
CA ILE A 31 5.42 15.08 1.63
C ILE A 31 5.96 14.58 0.28
N LEU A 32 7.15 14.00 0.31
CA LEU A 32 7.69 13.21 -0.79
C LEU A 32 7.39 11.74 -0.54
N CYS A 33 6.31 11.22 -1.14
CA CYS A 33 5.96 9.81 -1.05
C CYS A 33 6.28 9.09 -2.36
N HIS A 34 7.34 8.29 -2.36
CA HIS A 34 7.68 7.40 -3.46
C HIS A 34 6.79 6.15 -3.46
N HIS A 35 6.73 5.45 -4.60
CA HIS A 35 5.96 4.21 -4.73
C HIS A 35 6.84 3.00 -4.39
N GLY A 36 6.86 1.96 -5.21
CA GLY A 36 7.58 0.72 -4.96
C GLY A 36 9.06 0.87 -5.30
N LEU A 37 9.83 1.50 -4.43
CA LEU A 37 11.28 1.67 -4.65
C LEU A 37 12.03 0.34 -4.63
N PHE A 38 11.50 -0.69 -3.98
CA PHE A 38 12.07 -2.05 -3.88
C PHE A 38 11.29 -3.08 -4.68
N ASN A 39 10.49 -2.64 -5.67
CA ASN A 39 9.81 -3.56 -6.55
C ASN A 39 10.85 -4.34 -7.40
N PRO A 40 10.70 -5.67 -7.56
CA PRO A 40 11.60 -6.48 -8.37
C PRO A 40 11.66 -6.04 -9.85
N ALA A 41 10.58 -5.46 -10.37
CA ALA A 41 10.51 -4.99 -11.76
C ALA A 41 11.20 -3.63 -11.97
N GLY A 42 11.57 -2.89 -10.92
CA GLY A 42 12.26 -1.62 -11.06
C GLY A 42 12.13 -0.68 -9.86
N VAL A 43 12.75 0.50 -9.96
CA VAL A 43 12.67 1.56 -8.94
C VAL A 43 11.54 2.52 -9.31
N HIS A 44 10.39 2.42 -8.63
CA HIS A 44 9.23 3.27 -8.90
C HIS A 44 9.19 4.47 -7.94
N ALA A 45 9.82 5.58 -8.36
CA ALA A 45 9.84 6.83 -7.61
C ALA A 45 8.45 7.51 -7.54
N ALA A 46 8.39 8.67 -6.89
CA ALA A 46 7.18 9.47 -6.78
C ALA A 46 6.76 9.96 -8.17
N ARG A 47 5.46 10.05 -8.46
CA ARG A 47 5.02 10.57 -9.75
C ARG A 47 5.41 12.04 -9.89
N GLY A 48 5.93 12.41 -11.07
CA GLY A 48 6.42 13.77 -11.31
C GLY A 48 7.74 14.10 -10.62
N TRP A 49 8.45 13.11 -10.08
CA TRP A 49 9.77 13.28 -9.48
C TRP A 49 10.75 13.97 -10.45
N PRO A 50 11.24 15.18 -10.13
CA PRO A 50 11.97 15.99 -11.10
C PRO A 50 13.49 15.78 -11.10
N ARG A 51 14.04 15.02 -10.14
CA ARG A 51 15.49 14.98 -9.86
C ARG A 51 16.22 13.78 -10.48
N GLY A 52 15.68 13.20 -11.55
CA GLY A 52 16.25 12.04 -12.23
C GLY A 52 16.12 10.73 -11.43
N PRO A 53 16.66 9.59 -11.93
CA PRO A 53 16.53 8.31 -11.25
C PRO A 53 17.29 8.29 -9.91
N LEU A 54 16.71 7.68 -8.87
CA LEU A 54 17.37 7.43 -7.57
C LEU A 54 18.46 6.35 -7.64
N GLY A 55 18.47 5.61 -8.75
CA GLY A 55 19.30 4.45 -9.03
C GLY A 55 18.49 3.43 -9.83
N ASP A 56 19.16 2.42 -10.36
CA ASP A 56 18.50 1.27 -10.99
C ASP A 56 18.29 0.09 -10.02
N ALA A 57 17.61 -0.94 -10.50
CA ALA A 57 17.32 -2.14 -9.72
C ALA A 57 18.61 -2.87 -9.27
N ALA A 58 19.60 -2.98 -10.14
CA ALA A 58 20.85 -3.69 -9.85
C ALA A 58 21.68 -2.94 -8.81
N GLU A 59 21.71 -1.60 -8.86
CA GLU A 59 22.38 -0.75 -7.88
C GLU A 59 21.72 -0.82 -6.51
N ARG A 60 20.38 -0.78 -6.48
CA ARG A 60 19.61 -0.95 -5.26
C ARG A 60 19.84 -2.32 -4.64
N ASP A 61 19.76 -3.40 -5.43
CA ASP A 61 19.78 -4.76 -4.91
C ASP A 61 21.18 -5.19 -4.46
N ARG A 62 22.23 -4.59 -5.03
CA ARG A 62 23.63 -4.79 -4.60
C ARG A 62 23.91 -4.23 -3.21
N ASP A 63 23.32 -3.07 -2.89
CA ASP A 63 23.46 -2.43 -1.58
C ASP A 63 22.18 -1.68 -1.20
N PRO A 64 21.18 -2.40 -0.64
CA PRO A 64 19.88 -1.82 -0.31
C PRO A 64 19.97 -0.75 0.79
N VAL A 65 20.94 -0.85 1.70
CA VAL A 65 21.12 0.12 2.79
C VAL A 65 21.70 1.43 2.26
N ALA A 66 22.73 1.37 1.41
CA ALA A 66 23.23 2.57 0.75
C ALA A 66 22.19 3.22 -0.17
N PHE A 67 21.30 2.41 -0.77
CA PHE A 67 20.17 2.94 -1.53
C PHE A 67 19.17 3.69 -0.65
N LEU A 68 18.84 3.18 0.55
CA LEU A 68 17.99 3.89 1.52
C LEU A 68 18.57 5.27 1.88
N GLU A 69 19.87 5.37 2.14
CA GLU A 69 20.51 6.66 2.43
C GLU A 69 20.40 7.66 1.28
N ARG A 70 20.46 7.18 0.03
CA ARG A 70 20.20 8.03 -1.16
C ARG A 70 18.76 8.53 -1.18
N VAL A 71 17.78 7.67 -0.87
CA VAL A 71 16.37 8.05 -0.78
C VAL A 71 16.16 9.14 0.27
N TRP A 72 16.74 8.98 1.45
CA TRP A 72 16.63 9.98 2.53
C TRP A 72 17.31 11.30 2.18
N SER A 73 18.48 11.24 1.55
CA SER A 73 19.21 12.43 1.10
C SER A 73 18.48 13.18 -0.02
N ALA A 74 17.61 12.49 -0.77
CA ALA A 74 16.85 13.08 -1.85
C ALA A 74 15.64 13.91 -1.38
N ALA A 75 15.29 13.91 -0.08
CA ALA A 75 14.11 14.58 0.48
C ALA A 75 13.95 16.05 0.07
N GLY A 76 15.06 16.78 -0.08
CA GLY A 76 15.02 18.21 -0.40
C GLY A 76 14.27 19.02 0.66
N ASP A 77 13.27 19.77 0.23
CA ASP A 77 12.48 20.66 1.10
C ASP A 77 11.25 19.96 1.73
N ALA A 78 11.02 18.68 1.42
CA ALA A 78 9.92 17.93 2.00
C ALA A 78 10.09 17.80 3.53
N ARG A 79 8.99 17.96 4.27
CA ARG A 79 8.97 17.71 5.72
C ARG A 79 8.93 16.22 6.05
N ALA A 80 8.38 15.41 5.16
CA ALA A 80 8.41 13.96 5.28
C ALA A 80 8.78 13.30 3.95
N VAL A 81 9.62 12.26 4.01
CA VAL A 81 10.03 11.43 2.87
C VAL A 81 9.79 9.97 3.19
N GLY A 82 9.20 9.22 2.26
CA GLY A 82 8.93 7.81 2.48
C GLY A 82 8.43 7.09 1.25
N PHE A 83 8.13 5.80 1.40
CA PHE A 83 7.73 4.93 0.30
C PHE A 83 6.93 3.72 0.77
N LYS A 84 6.28 3.01 -0.18
CA LYS A 84 5.68 1.70 0.09
C LYS A 84 6.72 0.58 -0.01
N MET A 85 6.59 -0.40 0.88
CA MET A 85 7.29 -1.68 0.88
C MET A 85 6.25 -2.79 1.01
N ASN A 86 6.08 -3.59 -0.05
CA ASN A 86 5.12 -4.69 -0.03
C ASN A 86 5.76 -5.98 0.50
N LEU A 87 4.93 -6.90 0.99
CA LEU A 87 5.34 -8.27 1.28
C LEU A 87 6.14 -8.87 0.12
N GLY A 88 7.33 -9.39 0.43
CA GLY A 88 8.24 -10.03 -0.52
C GLY A 88 9.19 -9.07 -1.25
N GLU A 89 9.09 -7.76 -1.01
CA GLU A 89 10.05 -6.79 -1.52
C GLU A 89 11.28 -6.70 -0.59
N ASN A 90 12.45 -7.02 -1.14
CA ASN A 90 13.81 -6.90 -0.55
C ASN A 90 13.91 -7.08 0.98
N ASP A 91 14.17 -8.32 1.41
CA ASP A 91 14.24 -8.69 2.84
C ASP A 91 15.28 -7.91 3.65
N ALA A 92 16.43 -7.59 3.04
CA ALA A 92 17.50 -6.85 3.70
C ALA A 92 17.07 -5.40 4.00
N ALA A 93 16.46 -4.72 3.02
CA ALA A 93 15.90 -3.38 3.21
C ALA A 93 14.75 -3.38 4.21
N SER A 94 13.83 -4.34 4.09
CA SER A 94 12.70 -4.49 5.02
C SER A 94 13.19 -4.66 6.47
N THR A 95 14.19 -5.52 6.69
CA THR A 95 14.80 -5.73 8.00
C THR A 95 15.49 -4.48 8.54
N ALA A 96 16.24 -3.76 7.70
CA ALA A 96 16.89 -2.52 8.08
C ALA A 96 15.88 -1.46 8.52
N LEU A 97 14.82 -1.25 7.72
CA LEU A 97 13.76 -0.29 8.01
C LEU A 97 12.99 -0.65 9.29
N LEU A 98 12.67 -1.93 9.48
CA LEU A 98 11.96 -2.39 10.67
C LEU A 98 12.75 -2.14 11.94
N ARG A 99 14.08 -2.21 11.91
CA ARG A 99 14.96 -2.05 13.09
C ARG A 99 15.43 -0.62 13.33
N ASP A 100 15.26 0.27 12.37
CA ASP A 100 15.71 1.66 12.47
C ASP A 100 14.65 2.56 13.14
N ALA A 101 14.85 2.88 14.42
CA ALA A 101 13.95 3.72 15.21
C ALA A 101 13.79 5.17 14.68
N SER A 102 14.65 5.64 13.78
CA SER A 102 14.52 6.96 13.15
C SER A 102 13.49 6.99 12.02
N VAL A 103 13.06 5.83 11.52
CA VAL A 103 12.04 5.70 10.47
C VAL A 103 10.69 5.42 11.12
N ARG A 104 9.66 6.20 10.81
CA ARG A 104 8.28 5.95 11.26
C ARG A 104 7.64 4.84 10.43
N LYS A 105 6.92 3.92 11.09
CA LYS A 105 6.28 2.77 10.43
C LYS A 105 4.79 3.00 10.29
N LEU A 106 4.28 2.71 9.10
CA LEU A 106 2.85 2.61 8.84
C LEU A 106 2.57 1.17 8.39
N LEU A 107 1.62 0.50 9.04
CA LEU A 107 1.14 -0.82 8.63
C LEU A 107 -0.23 -0.65 7.97
N LEU A 108 -0.29 -0.75 6.64
CA LEU A 108 -1.53 -0.61 5.87
C LEU A 108 -2.14 -1.97 5.58
N ARG A 109 -3.33 -2.21 6.13
CA ARG A 109 -4.10 -3.44 5.99
C ARG A 109 -5.33 -3.23 5.13
N ARG A 110 -5.87 -4.32 4.62
CA ARG A 110 -7.22 -4.36 4.03
C ARG A 110 -7.97 -5.48 4.70
N ARG A 111 -9.07 -5.12 5.38
CA ARG A 111 -9.82 -6.07 6.21
C ARG A 111 -10.50 -7.12 5.35
N ASN A 112 -10.98 -6.73 4.17
CA ASN A 112 -11.64 -7.64 3.24
C ASN A 112 -10.60 -8.51 2.49
N ARG A 113 -10.41 -9.74 2.97
CA ARG A 113 -9.42 -10.70 2.46
C ARG A 113 -9.86 -11.30 1.14
N VAL A 114 -11.15 -11.55 0.96
CA VAL A 114 -11.73 -12.02 -0.31
C VAL A 114 -11.45 -11.04 -1.46
N ARG A 115 -11.72 -9.75 -1.25
CA ARG A 115 -11.45 -8.72 -2.26
C ARG A 115 -9.97 -8.46 -2.48
N THR A 116 -9.13 -8.68 -1.47
CA THR A 116 -7.67 -8.63 -1.63
C THR A 116 -7.21 -9.76 -2.56
N PHE A 117 -7.65 -10.99 -2.30
CA PHE A 117 -7.36 -12.17 -3.13
C PHE A 117 -7.83 -12.00 -4.58
N VAL A 118 -9.10 -11.68 -4.80
CA VAL A 118 -9.67 -11.50 -6.16
C VAL A 118 -8.94 -10.38 -6.92
N SER A 119 -8.58 -9.29 -6.23
CA SER A 119 -7.83 -8.19 -6.84
C SER A 119 -6.41 -8.58 -7.25
N GLU A 120 -5.77 -9.50 -6.52
CA GLU A 120 -4.43 -10.02 -6.84
C GLU A 120 -4.50 -10.98 -8.03
N GLU A 121 -5.48 -11.88 -8.04
CA GLU A 121 -5.74 -12.80 -9.16
C GLU A 121 -6.01 -12.05 -10.48
N ILE A 122 -6.82 -10.99 -10.44
CA ILE A 122 -7.09 -10.15 -11.61
C ILE A 122 -5.81 -9.44 -12.08
N ALA A 123 -5.02 -8.89 -11.16
CA ALA A 123 -3.77 -8.21 -11.51
C ALA A 123 -2.75 -9.17 -12.13
N ALA A 124 -2.61 -10.37 -11.57
CA ALA A 124 -1.73 -11.42 -12.08
C ALA A 124 -2.11 -11.84 -13.51
N ARG A 125 -3.42 -11.99 -13.80
CA ARG A 125 -3.91 -12.39 -15.14
C ARG A 125 -3.80 -11.29 -16.17
N THR A 126 -4.03 -10.04 -15.78
CA THR A 126 -4.06 -8.90 -16.71
C THR A 126 -2.70 -8.23 -16.88
N GLY A 127 -1.75 -8.48 -15.97
CA GLY A 127 -0.50 -7.73 -15.85
C GLY A 127 -0.68 -6.29 -15.35
N VAL A 128 -1.91 -5.87 -15.00
CA VAL A 128 -2.18 -4.50 -14.58
C VAL A 128 -2.29 -4.39 -13.06
N TRP A 129 -1.21 -3.94 -12.44
CA TRP A 129 -1.08 -3.80 -11.00
C TRP A 129 -1.47 -2.41 -10.49
N GLU A 130 -1.43 -1.40 -11.34
CA GLU A 130 -1.67 -0.01 -10.99
C GLU A 130 -2.60 0.64 -12.02
N SER A 131 -3.34 1.66 -11.59
CA SER A 131 -4.25 2.39 -12.48
C SER A 131 -4.26 3.86 -12.11
N TYR A 132 -4.13 4.68 -13.13
CA TYR A 132 -4.05 6.12 -13.07
C TYR A 132 -4.91 6.68 -14.21
N ASP A 133 -5.10 7.99 -14.26
CA ASP A 133 -5.78 8.64 -15.38
C ASP A 133 -4.77 9.02 -16.48
N PRO A 134 -4.99 8.66 -17.76
CA PRO A 134 -6.07 7.82 -18.29
C PRO A 134 -5.92 6.33 -17.94
N PRO A 135 -7.01 5.60 -17.65
CA PRO A 135 -6.94 4.20 -17.25
C PRO A 135 -6.60 3.28 -18.43
N ILE A 136 -5.79 2.26 -18.14
CA ILE A 136 -5.48 1.18 -19.09
C ILE A 136 -6.75 0.39 -19.39
N GLN A 137 -7.18 0.40 -20.66
CA GLN A 137 -8.40 -0.24 -21.17
C GLN A 137 -8.23 -1.75 -21.38
N VAL A 138 -8.02 -2.49 -20.29
CA VAL A 138 -8.01 -3.96 -20.27
C VAL A 138 -9.19 -4.45 -19.46
N GLY A 139 -10.05 -5.28 -20.07
CA GLY A 139 -11.25 -5.82 -19.44
C GLY A 139 -10.95 -6.70 -18.22
N LEU A 140 -11.94 -6.82 -17.33
CA LEU A 140 -11.81 -7.68 -16.14
C LEU A 140 -11.99 -9.15 -16.56
N PRO A 141 -11.04 -10.04 -16.21
CA PRO A 141 -11.21 -11.46 -16.48
C PRO A 141 -12.22 -12.06 -15.51
N VAL A 142 -12.93 -13.09 -15.97
CA VAL A 142 -13.66 -13.98 -15.09
C VAL A 142 -12.67 -14.98 -14.48
N ILE A 143 -12.73 -15.16 -13.16
CA ILE A 143 -11.85 -16.05 -12.40
C ILE A 143 -12.67 -17.08 -11.63
N ARG A 144 -12.10 -18.26 -11.41
CA ARG A 144 -12.63 -19.24 -10.46
C ARG A 144 -11.79 -19.15 -9.19
N VAL A 145 -12.44 -19.08 -8.03
CA VAL A 145 -11.78 -18.97 -6.73
C VAL A 145 -11.83 -20.33 -6.03
N ALA A 146 -10.66 -20.90 -5.74
CA ALA A 146 -10.55 -22.07 -4.88
C ALA A 146 -10.41 -21.61 -3.42
N ILE A 147 -11.23 -22.15 -2.52
CA ILE A 147 -11.26 -21.77 -1.10
C ILE A 147 -9.90 -22.00 -0.45
N GLY A 148 -9.24 -23.12 -0.77
CA GLY A 148 -7.91 -23.41 -0.26
C GLY A 148 -6.87 -22.34 -0.62
N ASP A 149 -6.98 -21.75 -1.82
CA ASP A 149 -6.06 -20.70 -2.28
C ASP A 149 -6.34 -19.38 -1.55
N LEU A 150 -7.63 -19.04 -1.39
CA LEU A 150 -8.06 -17.88 -0.60
C LEU A 150 -7.58 -17.97 0.85
N VAL A 151 -7.75 -19.12 1.50
CA VAL A 151 -7.31 -19.34 2.89
C VAL A 151 -5.79 -19.21 2.99
N ARG A 152 -5.03 -19.88 2.12
CA ARG A 152 -3.56 -19.78 2.13
C ARG A 152 -3.08 -18.35 1.87
N HIS A 153 -3.76 -17.60 1.01
CA HIS A 153 -3.46 -16.19 0.75
C HIS A 153 -3.71 -15.33 1.99
N ALA A 154 -4.86 -15.51 2.66
CA ALA A 154 -5.19 -14.81 3.88
C ALA A 154 -4.18 -15.12 5.00
N ASP A 155 -3.83 -16.40 5.19
CA ASP A 155 -2.86 -16.85 6.19
C ASP A 155 -1.45 -16.30 5.91
N ARG A 156 -1.03 -16.27 4.65
CA ARG A 156 0.24 -15.65 4.23
C ARG A 156 0.30 -14.18 4.62
N ASN A 157 -0.78 -13.43 4.37
CA ASN A 157 -0.85 -12.02 4.72
C ASN A 157 -0.90 -11.82 6.24
N ALA A 158 -1.64 -12.65 6.97
CA ALA A 158 -1.69 -12.60 8.43
C ALA A 158 -0.30 -12.88 9.05
N ALA A 159 0.40 -13.91 8.59
CA ALA A 159 1.75 -14.24 9.04
C ALA A 159 2.76 -13.12 8.75
N TYR A 160 2.64 -12.47 7.58
CA TYR A 160 3.45 -11.31 7.24
C TYR A 160 3.30 -10.19 8.28
N TYR A 161 2.06 -9.75 8.54
CA TYR A 161 1.84 -8.67 9.50
C TYR A 161 2.24 -9.05 10.92
N ALA A 162 1.96 -10.29 11.35
CA ALA A 162 2.41 -10.78 12.66
C ALA A 162 3.94 -10.76 12.80
N GLY A 163 4.67 -11.05 11.72
CA GLY A 163 6.13 -10.94 11.70
C GLY A 163 6.65 -9.50 11.83
N LEU A 164 6.00 -8.55 11.14
CA LEU A 164 6.31 -7.12 11.28
C LEU A 164 6.09 -6.66 12.72
N GLU A 165 4.90 -6.92 13.27
CA GLU A 165 4.53 -6.55 14.64
C GLU A 165 5.44 -7.17 15.67
N SER A 166 5.75 -8.47 15.53
CA SER A 166 6.68 -9.17 16.43
C SER A 166 8.05 -8.49 16.46
N THR A 167 8.56 -8.06 15.29
CA THR A 167 9.83 -7.33 15.20
C THR A 167 9.74 -5.95 15.87
N LEU A 168 8.67 -5.21 15.62
CA LEU A 168 8.45 -3.87 16.19
C LEU A 168 8.33 -3.93 17.71
N ILE A 169 7.56 -4.87 18.23
CA ILE A 169 7.42 -5.13 19.67
C ILE A 169 8.78 -5.52 20.28
N ALA A 170 9.49 -6.47 19.67
CA ALA A 170 10.77 -6.94 20.19
C ALA A 170 11.86 -5.85 20.19
N THR A 171 11.71 -4.82 19.37
CA THR A 171 12.63 -3.67 19.27
C THR A 171 12.09 -2.42 19.97
N GLY A 172 10.93 -2.48 20.62
CA GLY A 172 10.33 -1.37 21.37
C GLY A 172 9.94 -0.18 20.49
N GLN A 173 9.54 -0.43 19.24
CA GLN A 173 9.21 0.62 18.28
C GLN A 173 7.71 0.76 18.08
N ASP A 174 7.25 2.01 17.98
CA ASP A 174 5.87 2.33 17.67
C ASP A 174 5.58 2.26 16.16
N TRP A 175 4.32 1.99 15.81
CA TRP A 175 3.81 2.06 14.44
C TRP A 175 2.38 2.60 14.41
N LEU A 176 1.98 3.13 13.26
CA LEU A 176 0.58 3.46 12.99
C LEU A 176 -0.06 2.38 12.13
N GLU A 177 -1.10 1.73 12.65
CA GLU A 177 -1.95 0.83 11.87
C GLU A 177 -3.04 1.61 11.13
N ILE A 178 -3.24 1.28 9.85
CA ILE A 178 -4.21 1.92 8.96
C ILE A 178 -5.02 0.84 8.25
N ASP A 179 -6.34 0.98 8.26
CA ASP A 179 -7.23 0.18 7.41
C ASP A 179 -7.48 0.87 6.08
N TYR A 180 -7.37 0.13 4.99
CA TYR A 180 -7.71 0.56 3.63
C TYR A 180 -9.12 1.15 3.56
N GLU A 181 -10.08 0.50 4.24
CA GLU A 181 -11.47 0.95 4.26
C GLU A 181 -11.66 2.29 4.98
N ALA A 182 -10.70 2.71 5.81
CA ALA A 182 -10.72 3.99 6.50
C ALA A 182 -10.06 5.13 5.70
N LEU A 183 -9.43 4.84 4.55
CA LEU A 183 -8.73 5.86 3.75
C LEU A 183 -9.65 6.93 3.15
N SER A 184 -10.97 6.70 3.08
CA SER A 184 -11.94 7.74 2.72
C SER A 184 -12.32 8.66 3.89
N ASN A 185 -11.92 8.33 5.11
CA ASN A 185 -12.27 9.11 6.30
C ASN A 185 -11.25 10.25 6.50
N PRO A 186 -11.67 11.54 6.45
CA PRO A 186 -10.78 12.66 6.68
C PRO A 186 -10.08 12.63 8.05
N GLY A 187 -10.73 12.07 9.08
CA GLY A 187 -10.15 11.89 10.41
C GLY A 187 -8.97 10.92 10.41
N GLU A 188 -9.05 9.85 9.62
CA GLU A 188 -7.97 8.88 9.47
C GLU A 188 -6.77 9.51 8.75
N LEU A 189 -7.01 10.27 7.69
CA LEU A 189 -5.94 10.99 6.99
C LEU A 189 -5.25 12.01 7.90
N ARG A 190 -6.01 12.71 8.76
CA ARG A 190 -5.41 13.60 9.78
C ARG A 190 -4.54 12.84 10.78
N ARG A 191 -4.95 11.63 11.17
CA ARG A 191 -4.15 10.75 12.05
C ARG A 191 -2.83 10.35 11.39
N VAL A 192 -2.85 10.01 10.11
CA VAL A 192 -1.64 9.71 9.32
C VAL A 192 -0.74 10.93 9.19
N LEU A 193 -1.28 12.11 8.86
CA LEU A 193 -0.47 13.34 8.75
C LEU A 193 0.16 13.73 10.09
N ALA A 194 -0.57 13.62 11.20
CA ALA A 194 -0.05 13.85 12.54
C ALA A 194 1.06 12.85 12.88
N TRP A 195 0.90 11.56 12.53
CA TRP A 195 1.93 10.55 12.66
C TRP A 195 3.17 10.82 11.81
N LEU A 196 3.08 11.67 10.77
CA LEU A 196 4.22 12.12 9.96
C LEU A 196 4.73 13.51 10.36
N ASP A 197 4.16 14.13 11.40
CA ASP A 197 4.46 15.50 11.84
C ASP A 197 4.29 16.55 10.72
N VAL A 198 3.24 16.36 9.92
CA VAL A 198 2.87 17.27 8.82
C VAL A 198 1.49 17.87 9.09
N GLY A 199 1.32 19.15 8.74
CA GLY A 199 0.04 19.85 8.91
C GLY A 199 -1.07 19.28 8.02
N SER A 200 -2.34 19.48 8.42
CA SER A 200 -3.51 18.94 7.72
C SER A 200 -4.25 19.94 6.83
N ARG A 201 -3.63 21.08 6.53
CA ARG A 201 -4.25 22.21 5.81
C ARG A 201 -4.22 22.07 4.29
N ALA A 202 -3.53 21.08 3.75
CA ALA A 202 -3.49 20.86 2.32
C ALA A 202 -4.57 19.86 1.89
N PRO A 203 -5.19 20.05 0.71
CA PRO A 203 -6.12 19.08 0.17
C PRO A 203 -5.39 17.79 -0.23
N LEU A 204 -5.97 16.65 0.12
CA LEU A 204 -5.49 15.34 -0.32
C LEU A 204 -6.44 14.78 -1.36
N ALA A 205 -6.01 14.80 -2.62
CA ALA A 205 -6.74 14.23 -3.74
C ALA A 205 -5.96 13.02 -4.29
N PRO A 206 -6.54 11.81 -4.28
CA PRO A 206 -5.87 10.64 -4.83
C PRO A 206 -5.83 10.74 -6.36
N ALA A 207 -4.70 10.40 -6.94
CA ALA A 207 -4.54 10.37 -8.38
C ALA A 207 -4.48 8.95 -8.98
N SER A 208 -4.55 7.92 -8.12
CA SER A 208 -4.74 6.53 -8.54
C SER A 208 -6.23 6.19 -8.56
N SER A 209 -6.58 5.22 -9.41
CA SER A 209 -7.94 4.69 -9.52
C SER A 209 -7.96 3.20 -9.18
N LYS A 210 -9.10 2.75 -8.64
CA LYS A 210 -9.38 1.34 -8.41
C LYS A 210 -9.73 0.65 -9.73
N ARG A 211 -9.17 -0.54 -9.95
CA ARG A 211 -9.57 -1.46 -11.03
C ARG A 211 -10.46 -2.60 -10.58
N ALA A 212 -10.42 -2.96 -9.29
CA ALA A 212 -11.18 -4.10 -8.79
C ALA A 212 -12.69 -3.88 -9.02
N PRO A 213 -13.44 -4.95 -9.33
CA PRO A 213 -14.87 -4.85 -9.58
C PRO A 213 -15.61 -4.45 -8.31
N ASP A 214 -16.65 -3.64 -8.48
CA ASP A 214 -17.55 -3.28 -7.38
C ASP A 214 -18.35 -4.51 -6.92
N ASP A 215 -18.80 -5.32 -7.88
CA ASP A 215 -19.52 -6.58 -7.67
C ASP A 215 -18.62 -7.79 -7.95
N LEU A 216 -18.37 -8.61 -6.93
CA LEU A 216 -17.59 -9.84 -7.09
C LEU A 216 -18.35 -10.91 -7.91
N GLY A 217 -19.69 -10.92 -7.89
CA GLY A 217 -20.50 -11.86 -8.66
C GLY A 217 -20.31 -11.70 -10.18
N ALA A 218 -19.93 -10.51 -10.64
CA ALA A 218 -19.65 -10.23 -12.04
C ALA A 218 -18.31 -10.83 -12.54
N VAL A 219 -17.38 -11.18 -11.64
CA VAL A 219 -16.05 -11.70 -12.02
C VAL A 219 -15.70 -13.06 -11.44
N VAL A 220 -16.39 -13.51 -10.38
CA VAL A 220 -16.15 -14.82 -9.76
C VAL A 220 -17.11 -15.84 -10.36
N ALA A 221 -16.61 -16.71 -11.24
CA ALA A 221 -17.40 -17.70 -11.97
C ALA A 221 -18.19 -18.66 -11.07
N ASN A 222 -17.63 -18.98 -9.90
CA ASN A 222 -18.20 -19.90 -8.92
C ASN A 222 -18.72 -19.17 -7.69
N PHE A 223 -19.29 -17.97 -7.85
CA PHE A 223 -19.71 -17.12 -6.74
C PHE A 223 -20.66 -17.83 -5.76
N GLU A 224 -21.72 -18.48 -6.26
CA GLU A 224 -22.69 -19.20 -5.42
C GLU A 224 -22.06 -20.40 -4.68
N GLU A 225 -21.21 -21.16 -5.37
CA GLU A 225 -20.47 -22.29 -4.77
C GLU A 225 -19.52 -21.80 -3.67
N LEU A 226 -18.80 -20.70 -3.94
CA LEU A 226 -17.91 -20.07 -2.99
C LEU A 226 -18.69 -19.52 -1.78
N ALA A 227 -19.82 -18.86 -2.01
CA ALA A 227 -20.69 -18.34 -0.96
C ALA A 227 -21.18 -19.46 -0.02
N ALA A 228 -21.68 -20.56 -0.58
CA ALA A 228 -22.13 -21.71 0.18
C ALA A 228 -20.98 -22.31 1.02
N ALA A 229 -19.79 -22.41 0.45
CA ALA A 229 -18.65 -23.01 1.14
C ALA A 229 -17.99 -22.09 2.18
N LEU A 230 -18.15 -20.76 2.05
CA LEU A 230 -17.63 -19.79 3.02
C LEU A 230 -18.60 -19.49 4.15
N ALA A 231 -19.86 -19.96 4.10
CA ALA A 231 -20.95 -19.57 5.00
C ALA A 231 -20.60 -19.65 6.50
N ASP A 232 -19.86 -20.68 6.92
CA ASP A 232 -19.45 -20.90 8.32
C ASP A 232 -18.00 -20.48 8.60
N THR A 233 -17.42 -19.63 7.75
CA THR A 233 -16.04 -19.14 7.87
C THR A 233 -16.01 -17.63 8.17
N PRO A 234 -14.88 -17.10 8.69
CA PRO A 234 -14.71 -15.66 8.85
C PRO A 234 -14.79 -14.83 7.56
N PHE A 235 -14.77 -15.48 6.38
CA PHE A 235 -14.86 -14.82 5.07
C PHE A 235 -16.31 -14.62 4.60
N ALA A 236 -17.30 -15.20 5.27
CA ALA A 236 -18.71 -15.17 4.83
C ALA A 236 -19.21 -13.75 4.59
N ALA A 237 -19.02 -12.86 5.57
CA ALA A 237 -19.43 -11.47 5.47
C ALA A 237 -18.63 -10.71 4.40
N GLU A 238 -17.33 -10.96 4.31
CA GLU A 238 -16.42 -10.27 3.41
C GLU A 238 -16.76 -10.46 1.93
N LEU A 239 -17.33 -11.62 1.57
CA LEU A 239 -17.75 -11.90 0.20
C LEU A 239 -18.82 -10.90 -0.30
N PHE A 240 -19.68 -10.44 0.60
CA PHE A 240 -20.81 -9.56 0.27
C PHE A 240 -20.58 -8.09 0.62
N GLU A 241 -19.55 -7.79 1.42
CA GLU A 241 -19.18 -6.43 1.77
C GLU A 241 -18.84 -5.60 0.53
N ARG A 242 -19.32 -4.36 0.51
CA ARG A 242 -18.95 -3.40 -0.53
C ARG A 242 -17.51 -2.95 -0.36
N ASP A 243 -16.82 -2.78 -1.47
CA ASP A 243 -15.49 -2.22 -1.48
C ASP A 243 -15.51 -0.71 -1.21
N LEU A 244 -14.34 -0.15 -0.86
CA LEU A 244 -14.12 1.29 -0.87
C LEU A 244 -14.45 1.84 -2.27
N PRO A 245 -15.24 2.93 -2.36
CA PRO A 245 -15.54 3.55 -3.65
C PRO A 245 -14.27 4.17 -4.24
N ASN A 246 -14.29 4.40 -5.56
CA ASN A 246 -13.26 5.19 -6.21
C ASN A 246 -13.24 6.60 -5.62
N LEU A 247 -12.17 6.94 -4.91
CA LEU A 247 -11.96 8.28 -4.38
C LEU A 247 -11.48 9.16 -5.53
N ARG A 248 -12.27 10.19 -5.90
CA ARG A 248 -11.94 11.12 -6.99
C ARG A 248 -11.97 12.59 -6.58
N SER A 249 -12.52 12.88 -5.41
CA SER A 249 -12.60 14.23 -4.86
C SER A 249 -11.59 14.40 -3.72
N PRO A 250 -11.11 15.63 -3.45
CA PRO A 250 -10.28 15.91 -2.28
C PRO A 250 -10.98 15.46 -0.98
N LEU A 251 -10.24 14.74 -0.13
CA LEU A 251 -10.74 14.19 1.14
C LEU A 251 -10.44 15.11 2.33
N LEU A 252 -9.44 15.99 2.18
CA LEU A 252 -9.22 17.14 3.04
C LEU A 252 -9.45 18.40 2.21
N LEU A 253 -10.04 19.40 2.85
CA LEU A 253 -10.20 20.74 2.30
C LEU A 253 -9.35 21.68 3.15
N SER A 254 -8.76 22.68 2.51
CA SER A 254 -7.98 23.74 3.14
C SER A 254 -8.81 24.63 4.06
#